data_AF-A0A4P8XI79-F1
#
_entry.id   AF-A0A4P8XI79-F1
#
_cell.length_a   1.000
_cell.length_b   1.000
_cell.length_c   1.000
_cell.angle_alpha   90.00
_cell.angle_beta   90.00
_cell.angle_gamma   90.00
#
_symmetry.space_group_name_H-M   'P 1'
#
loop_
_entity.id
_entity.type
_entity.pdbx_description
1 polymer ?
#
loop_
_entity_poly.entity_id
_entity_poly.type
_entity_poly.pdbx_seq_one_letter_code
_entity_poly.pdbx_strand_id
1 'polypeptide(L)'
;MPIFLCKDSIRLLEASVSSLNLALIGLSLPLRSGIRETNALYASEVGLIGAAAEQAINACMTQNYGFKGLLTSDGKFKSASQIFDEFITLLKKENAKNSFLVKGVLDPEKHLKELIDKTSKFRILAKSRAGGFHAGFGPSREVVVILANDVSEFLFLLSKSSRIKPYLSFIPKPHDITKDRATLIEELANQVNASNVPQEKSVLISSAFLILPELNDVKPEWIDAFERVSVTPTASDIVLLLDALNRAVPTTLLRAAGSGEAFPVRIDQQNPAALSVSPQFLRREFNQINDQWFADVGIANGRLKNKVVDLPHPDFILDIFGVGLDKLNIGENKLGIPAQQTWPFISASLGVQGTSLPYWFLVKKTEDLKELIAYLKRVEKFSNGYFRKKIVELYEGVVSINNNEPLMEGSVLLDDMLALAEKIDDRQSRLHEFFEQNKGRDSAETNTIIEQTVNEEIDISTAITAIMNVGEIEPSRRIYWIRTLAECCREIGDIPGLLYALKNEQNSSIKTAVRKGLRLIDFIYHGPDFI
;
A
#
# COMPACT_ATOMS: atom_id res chain seq x y z
N MET A 1 -46.50 24.50 -18.69
CA MET A 1 -46.01 23.12 -18.46
C MET A 1 -46.69 22.54 -17.23
N PRO A 2 -47.03 21.24 -17.21
CA PRO A 2 -47.53 20.60 -15.99
C PRO A 2 -46.47 20.67 -14.87
N ILE A 3 -46.90 21.05 -13.66
CA ILE A 3 -46.02 21.17 -12.49
C ILE A 3 -46.02 19.82 -11.77
N PHE A 4 -44.86 19.18 -11.70
CA PHE A 4 -44.67 17.85 -11.11
C PHE A 4 -43.91 17.86 -9.78
N LEU A 5 -43.17 18.92 -9.51
CA LEU A 5 -42.40 19.13 -8.27
C LEU A 5 -42.93 20.36 -7.53
N CYS A 6 -42.65 20.47 -6.23
CA CYS A 6 -42.99 21.67 -5.47
C CYS A 6 -42.07 22.84 -5.87
N LYS A 7 -42.53 24.08 -5.66
CA LYS A 7 -41.84 25.29 -6.11
C LYS A 7 -40.40 25.39 -5.55
N ASP A 8 -40.19 25.03 -4.30
CA ASP A 8 -38.86 25.08 -3.69
C ASP A 8 -37.89 24.07 -4.32
N SER A 9 -38.36 22.85 -4.62
CA SER A 9 -37.54 21.86 -5.33
C SER A 9 -37.16 22.35 -6.73
N ILE A 10 -38.10 22.98 -7.45
CA ILE A 10 -37.83 23.56 -8.78
C ILE A 10 -36.76 24.65 -8.67
N ARG A 11 -36.93 25.60 -7.75
CA ARG A 11 -35.96 26.67 -7.50
C ARG A 11 -34.56 26.13 -7.20
N LEU A 12 -34.46 25.05 -6.42
CA LEU A 12 -33.18 24.41 -6.10
C LEU A 12 -32.55 23.70 -7.31
N LEU A 13 -33.34 23.07 -8.18
CA LEU A 13 -32.84 22.49 -9.45
C LEU A 13 -32.34 23.57 -10.41
N GLU A 14 -33.08 24.68 -10.54
CA GLU A 14 -32.65 25.81 -11.37
C GLU A 14 -31.37 26.46 -10.85
N ALA A 15 -31.25 26.61 -9.53
CA ALA A 15 -30.03 27.08 -8.88
C ALA A 15 -28.85 26.12 -9.13
N SER A 16 -29.10 24.80 -9.08
CA SER A 16 -28.09 23.77 -9.35
C SER A 16 -27.54 23.89 -10.77
N VAL A 17 -28.44 23.93 -11.77
CA VAL A 17 -28.07 24.11 -13.18
C VAL A 17 -27.31 25.42 -13.39
N SER A 18 -27.76 26.51 -12.77
CA SER A 18 -27.12 27.82 -12.88
C SER A 18 -25.72 27.84 -12.27
N SER A 19 -25.54 27.21 -11.11
CA SER A 19 -24.24 27.11 -10.42
C SER A 19 -23.25 26.30 -11.25
N LEU A 20 -23.68 25.16 -11.81
CA LEU A 20 -22.82 24.36 -12.70
C LEU A 20 -22.46 25.15 -13.96
N ASN A 21 -23.43 25.83 -14.58
CA ASN A 21 -23.18 26.62 -15.78
C ASN A 21 -22.17 27.75 -15.52
N LEU A 22 -22.30 28.46 -14.39
CA LEU A 22 -21.38 29.53 -14.03
C LEU A 22 -19.96 29.01 -13.79
N ALA A 23 -19.82 27.83 -13.18
CA ALA A 23 -18.51 27.18 -13.02
C ALA A 23 -17.87 26.87 -14.37
N LEU A 24 -18.65 26.32 -15.32
CA LEU A 24 -18.14 26.01 -16.66
C LEU A 24 -17.73 27.26 -17.45
N ILE A 25 -18.47 28.36 -17.31
CA ILE A 25 -18.08 29.65 -17.86
C ILE A 25 -16.72 30.07 -17.27
N GLY A 26 -16.56 29.99 -15.94
CA GLY A 26 -15.28 30.28 -15.27
C GLY A 26 -14.11 29.45 -15.80
N LEU A 27 -14.30 28.14 -15.97
CA LEU A 27 -13.30 27.23 -16.54
C LEU A 27 -12.91 27.54 -17.99
N SER A 28 -13.78 28.23 -18.72
CA SER A 28 -13.59 28.58 -20.13
C SER A 28 -13.00 29.98 -20.31
N LEU A 29 -12.93 30.79 -19.26
CA LEU A 29 -12.36 32.13 -19.32
C LEU A 29 -10.83 32.09 -19.18
N PRO A 30 -10.11 32.99 -19.85
CA PRO A 30 -8.67 33.15 -19.64
C PRO A 30 -8.34 33.47 -18.18
N LEU A 31 -7.25 32.90 -17.68
CA LEU A 31 -6.74 33.22 -16.35
C LEU A 31 -6.28 34.67 -16.28
N ARG A 32 -6.44 35.30 -15.11
CA ARG A 32 -5.94 36.65 -14.86
C ARG A 32 -4.41 36.65 -14.90
N SER A 33 -3.82 37.67 -15.51
CA SER A 33 -2.35 37.85 -15.51
C SER A 33 -1.84 38.22 -14.11
N GLY A 34 -0.66 37.74 -13.73
CA GLY A 34 -0.01 38.14 -12.47
C GLY A 34 -0.57 37.49 -11.21
N ILE A 35 -1.04 36.24 -11.31
CA ILE A 35 -1.44 35.43 -10.16
C ILE A 35 -0.22 35.27 -9.23
N ARG A 36 -0.39 35.69 -7.97
CA ARG A 36 0.63 35.58 -6.93
C ARG A 36 0.56 34.26 -6.18
N GLU A 37 -0.63 33.65 -6.12
CA GLU A 37 -0.88 32.39 -5.43
C GLU A 37 -1.63 31.42 -6.34
N THR A 38 -0.93 30.38 -6.79
CA THR A 38 -1.46 29.38 -7.72
C THR A 38 -2.53 28.50 -7.09
N ASN A 39 -2.48 28.28 -5.77
CA ASN A 39 -3.47 27.49 -5.03
C ASN A 39 -4.87 28.11 -5.02
N ALA A 40 -4.99 29.41 -5.35
CA ALA A 40 -6.26 30.10 -5.48
C ALA A 40 -6.94 29.89 -6.85
N LEU A 41 -6.24 29.26 -7.80
CA LEU A 41 -6.80 28.93 -9.10
C LEU A 41 -7.94 27.94 -8.95
N TYR A 42 -9.02 28.17 -9.70
CA TYR A 42 -10.19 27.31 -9.79
C TYR A 42 -10.95 27.05 -8.46
N ALA A 43 -10.63 27.78 -7.40
CA ALA A 43 -11.28 27.67 -6.09
C ALA A 43 -12.78 28.04 -6.16
N SER A 44 -13.12 29.06 -6.94
CA SER A 44 -14.52 29.49 -7.12
C SER A 44 -15.32 28.47 -7.92
N GLU A 45 -14.70 27.91 -8.96
CA GLU A 45 -15.28 26.93 -9.88
C GLU A 45 -15.61 25.62 -9.16
N VAL A 46 -14.66 25.08 -8.37
CA VAL A 46 -14.91 23.87 -7.58
C VAL A 46 -15.98 24.11 -6.49
N GLY A 47 -16.01 25.31 -5.90
CA GLY A 47 -17.08 25.75 -5.01
C GLY A 47 -18.46 25.71 -5.68
N LEU A 48 -18.58 26.28 -6.87
CA LEU A 48 -19.83 26.33 -7.63
C LEU A 48 -20.28 24.93 -8.09
N ILE A 49 -19.34 24.06 -8.50
CA ILE A 49 -19.64 22.66 -8.87
C ILE A 49 -20.18 21.88 -7.67
N GLY A 50 -19.55 22.00 -6.52
CA GLY A 50 -20.05 21.35 -5.30
C GLY A 50 -21.39 21.91 -4.84
N ALA A 51 -21.61 23.22 -4.98
CA ALA A 51 -22.92 23.83 -4.70
C ALA A 51 -24.00 23.30 -5.65
N ALA A 52 -23.68 23.07 -6.93
CA ALA A 52 -24.62 22.50 -7.88
C ALA A 52 -25.06 21.08 -7.47
N ALA A 53 -24.11 20.22 -7.08
CA ALA A 53 -24.42 18.88 -6.57
C ALA A 53 -25.32 18.95 -5.33
N GLU A 54 -24.98 19.81 -4.37
CA GLU A 54 -25.73 20.00 -3.13
C GLU A 54 -27.15 20.50 -3.38
N GLN A 55 -27.32 21.50 -4.24
CA GLN A 55 -28.62 22.06 -4.59
C GLN A 55 -29.52 21.03 -5.29
N ALA A 56 -28.98 20.19 -6.16
CA ALA A 56 -29.73 19.12 -6.83
C ALA A 56 -30.27 18.09 -5.82
N ILE A 57 -29.44 17.71 -4.84
CA ILE A 57 -29.84 16.77 -3.78
C ILE A 57 -30.83 17.44 -2.83
N ASN A 58 -30.59 18.70 -2.45
CA ASN A 58 -31.52 19.50 -1.64
C ASN A 58 -32.89 19.62 -2.29
N ALA A 59 -32.97 19.74 -3.62
CA ALA A 59 -34.23 19.71 -4.35
C ALA A 59 -34.99 18.39 -4.14
N CYS A 60 -34.27 17.26 -4.24
CA CYS A 60 -34.86 15.94 -4.04
C CYS A 60 -35.34 15.74 -2.58
N MET A 61 -34.54 16.19 -1.60
CA MET A 61 -34.89 16.15 -0.18
C MET A 61 -36.10 17.03 0.13
N THR A 62 -36.13 18.25 -0.43
CA THR A 62 -37.24 19.20 -0.28
C THR A 62 -38.53 18.67 -0.90
N GLN A 63 -38.43 17.96 -2.03
CA GLN A 63 -39.59 17.33 -2.65
C GLN A 63 -40.22 16.28 -1.73
N ASN A 64 -39.40 15.57 -0.96
CA ASN A 64 -39.87 14.47 -0.11
C ASN A 64 -40.36 14.93 1.26
N TYR A 65 -39.57 15.78 1.91
CA TYR A 65 -39.74 16.17 3.31
C TYR A 65 -40.16 17.64 3.48
N GLY A 66 -40.29 18.40 2.38
CA GLY A 66 -40.46 19.84 2.43
C GLY A 66 -39.18 20.56 2.87
N PHE A 67 -39.27 21.88 3.02
CA PHE A 67 -38.13 22.73 3.40
C PHE A 67 -37.49 22.31 4.74
N LYS A 68 -38.29 21.76 5.67
CA LYS A 68 -37.82 21.23 6.95
C LYS A 68 -36.84 20.07 6.79
N GLY A 69 -36.86 19.35 5.67
CA GLY A 69 -35.89 18.29 5.37
C GLY A 69 -34.45 18.79 5.30
N LEU A 70 -34.26 20.08 5.02
CA LEU A 70 -32.95 20.73 4.97
C LEU A 70 -32.45 21.20 6.34
N LEU A 71 -33.30 21.13 7.38
CA LEU A 71 -33.02 21.67 8.69
C LEU A 71 -32.75 20.57 9.71
N THR A 72 -31.82 20.80 10.62
CA THR A 72 -31.62 20.02 11.84
C THR A 72 -32.78 20.26 12.83
N SER A 73 -32.87 19.45 13.88
CA SER A 73 -33.93 19.56 14.89
C SER A 73 -33.93 20.90 15.63
N ASP A 74 -32.79 21.58 15.72
CA ASP A 74 -32.63 22.93 16.28
C ASP A 74 -32.88 24.05 15.24
N GLY A 75 -33.33 23.72 14.02
CA GLY A 75 -33.74 24.68 13.00
C GLY A 75 -32.61 25.29 12.17
N LYS A 76 -31.36 24.79 12.30
CA LYS A 76 -30.23 25.21 11.47
C LYS A 76 -30.18 24.41 10.16
N PHE A 77 -29.49 24.92 9.14
CA PHE A 77 -29.26 24.13 7.94
C PHE A 77 -28.32 22.95 8.22
N LYS A 78 -28.67 21.78 7.67
CA LYS A 78 -27.79 20.63 7.65
C LYS A 78 -26.56 20.91 6.78
N SER A 79 -25.44 20.31 7.14
CA SER A 79 -24.26 20.30 6.27
C SER A 79 -24.51 19.47 5.01
N ALA A 80 -23.77 19.76 3.93
CA ALA A 80 -23.86 19.01 2.69
C ALA A 80 -23.65 17.50 2.87
N SER A 81 -22.67 17.10 3.69
CA SER A 81 -22.40 15.69 4.01
C SER A 81 -23.60 15.01 4.68
N GLN A 82 -24.23 15.66 5.66
CA GLN A 82 -25.44 15.15 6.32
C GLN A 82 -26.60 14.97 5.33
N ILE A 83 -26.80 15.95 4.43
CA ILE A 83 -27.82 15.87 3.38
C ILE A 83 -27.55 14.68 2.45
N PHE A 84 -26.30 14.43 2.06
CA PHE A 84 -25.95 13.34 1.15
C PHE A 84 -26.20 11.97 1.80
N ASP A 85 -25.87 11.82 3.08
CA ASP A 85 -26.11 10.60 3.84
C ASP A 85 -27.59 10.29 4.01
N GLU A 86 -28.37 11.32 4.32
CA GLU A 86 -29.82 11.20 4.39
C GLU A 86 -30.44 10.90 3.02
N PHE A 87 -29.90 11.48 1.94
CA PHE A 87 -30.37 11.20 0.59
C PHE A 87 -30.07 9.77 0.15
N ILE A 88 -28.86 9.25 0.43
CA ILE A 88 -28.53 7.83 0.20
C ILE A 88 -29.49 6.93 1.00
N THR A 89 -29.75 7.29 2.26
CA THR A 89 -30.70 6.56 3.11
C THR A 89 -32.12 6.61 2.53
N LEU A 90 -32.52 7.73 1.96
CA LEU A 90 -33.80 7.88 1.26
C LEU A 90 -33.85 6.99 0.01
N LEU A 91 -32.81 6.97 -0.82
CA LEU A 91 -32.75 6.16 -2.04
C LEU A 91 -32.80 4.65 -1.76
N LYS A 92 -32.27 4.20 -0.61
CA LYS A 92 -32.33 2.79 -0.18
C LYS A 92 -33.69 2.38 0.39
N LYS A 93 -34.55 3.34 0.78
CA LYS A 93 -35.87 3.05 1.34
C LYS A 93 -36.90 2.94 0.23
N GLU A 94 -37.63 1.83 0.18
CA GLU A 94 -38.83 1.71 -0.63
C GLU A 94 -39.95 2.55 0.00
N ASN A 95 -40.21 3.73 -0.57
CA ASN A 95 -41.28 4.61 -0.12
C ASN A 95 -42.01 5.22 -1.33
N ALA A 96 -43.35 5.21 -1.30
CA ALA A 96 -44.18 5.84 -2.32
C ALA A 96 -43.84 7.31 -2.57
N LYS A 97 -43.32 8.03 -1.56
CA LYS A 97 -42.85 9.42 -1.69
C LYS A 97 -41.62 9.58 -2.58
N ASN A 98 -40.82 8.53 -2.79
CA ASN A 98 -39.64 8.54 -3.65
C ASN A 98 -39.99 8.27 -5.12
N SER A 99 -41.25 7.93 -5.43
CA SER A 99 -41.68 7.52 -6.78
C SER A 99 -41.41 8.56 -7.87
N PHE A 100 -41.28 9.85 -7.51
CA PHE A 100 -40.91 10.90 -8.47
C PHE A 100 -39.49 10.75 -9.03
N LEU A 101 -38.59 10.03 -8.37
CA LEU A 101 -37.21 9.78 -8.84
C LEU A 101 -37.15 8.68 -9.90
N VAL A 102 -38.14 7.79 -9.95
CA VAL A 102 -38.12 6.59 -10.83
C VAL A 102 -39.24 6.59 -11.87
N LYS A 103 -40.11 7.61 -11.87
CA LYS A 103 -41.29 7.60 -12.75
C LYS A 103 -40.88 7.65 -14.22
N GLY A 104 -41.33 6.67 -15.00
CA GLY A 104 -41.02 6.57 -16.43
C GLY A 104 -39.61 6.04 -16.73
N VAL A 105 -38.89 5.57 -15.71
CA VAL A 105 -37.60 4.89 -15.86
C VAL A 105 -37.85 3.39 -16.07
N LEU A 106 -37.13 2.79 -17.03
CA LEU A 106 -37.30 1.37 -17.41
C LEU A 106 -36.87 0.40 -16.31
N ASP A 107 -35.75 0.70 -15.65
CA ASP A 107 -35.17 -0.12 -14.58
C ASP A 107 -34.94 0.76 -13.33
N PRO A 108 -35.95 0.84 -12.43
CA PRO A 108 -35.88 1.66 -11.22
C PRO A 108 -34.75 1.26 -10.26
N GLU A 109 -34.49 -0.04 -10.10
CA GLU A 109 -33.48 -0.54 -9.15
C GLU A 109 -32.07 -0.15 -9.59
N LYS A 110 -31.75 -0.42 -10.86
CA LYS A 110 -30.47 0.01 -11.44
C LYS A 110 -30.32 1.54 -11.39
N HIS A 111 -31.39 2.26 -11.68
CA HIS A 111 -31.37 3.73 -11.64
C HIS A 111 -31.09 4.28 -10.24
N LEU A 112 -31.75 3.75 -9.21
CA LEU A 112 -31.50 4.15 -7.82
C LEU A 112 -30.08 3.79 -7.37
N LYS A 113 -29.56 2.63 -7.80
CA LYS A 113 -28.16 2.25 -7.56
C LYS A 113 -27.17 3.24 -8.19
N GLU A 114 -27.36 3.60 -9.46
CA GLU A 114 -26.55 4.61 -10.14
C GLU A 114 -26.58 5.98 -9.40
N LEU A 115 -27.74 6.38 -8.86
CA LEU A 115 -27.86 7.60 -8.06
C LEU A 115 -27.13 7.49 -6.70
N ILE A 116 -27.21 6.35 -6.02
CA ILE A 116 -26.48 6.09 -4.77
C ILE A 116 -24.98 6.16 -5.01
N ASP A 117 -24.49 5.50 -6.06
CA ASP A 117 -23.06 5.44 -6.39
C ASP A 117 -22.50 6.83 -6.70
N LYS A 118 -23.23 7.64 -7.48
CA LYS A 118 -22.85 9.04 -7.75
C LYS A 118 -22.92 9.92 -6.51
N THR A 119 -23.97 9.80 -5.69
CA THR A 119 -24.13 10.58 -4.46
C THR A 119 -23.01 10.29 -3.45
N SER A 120 -22.58 9.03 -3.34
CA SER A 120 -21.52 8.62 -2.42
C SER A 120 -20.20 9.33 -2.71
N LYS A 121 -19.88 9.57 -4.00
CA LYS A 121 -18.69 10.31 -4.44
C LYS A 121 -18.74 11.80 -4.08
N PHE A 122 -19.94 12.39 -3.98
CA PHE A 122 -20.07 13.81 -3.67
C PHE A 122 -19.72 14.19 -2.23
N ARG A 123 -19.55 13.23 -1.31
CA ARG A 123 -19.04 13.53 0.04
C ARG A 123 -17.70 14.28 0.01
N ILE A 124 -16.79 13.83 -0.86
CA ILE A 124 -15.47 14.46 -1.02
C ILE A 124 -15.62 15.83 -1.69
N LEU A 125 -16.49 15.93 -2.70
CA LEU A 125 -16.81 17.20 -3.37
C LEU A 125 -17.40 18.24 -2.41
N ALA A 126 -18.22 17.86 -1.44
CA ALA A 126 -18.75 18.77 -0.42
C ALA A 126 -17.64 19.43 0.43
N LYS A 127 -16.55 18.71 0.69
CA LYS A 127 -15.40 19.25 1.42
C LYS A 127 -14.59 20.19 0.53
N SER A 128 -14.32 19.79 -0.71
CA SER A 128 -13.65 20.64 -1.70
C SER A 128 -14.44 21.92 -1.98
N ARG A 129 -15.78 21.86 -1.99
CA ARG A 129 -16.67 23.03 -2.04
C ARG A 129 -16.37 24.03 -0.92
N ALA A 130 -16.34 23.55 0.31
CA ALA A 130 -16.10 24.38 1.48
C ALA A 130 -14.69 24.99 1.42
N GLY A 131 -13.68 24.21 1.02
CA GLY A 131 -12.33 24.70 0.76
C GLY A 131 -12.28 25.80 -0.31
N GLY A 132 -12.98 25.62 -1.43
CA GLY A 132 -13.06 26.59 -2.51
C GLY A 132 -13.68 27.92 -2.09
N PHE A 133 -14.85 27.89 -1.44
CA PHE A 133 -15.56 29.12 -1.06
C PHE A 133 -15.03 29.80 0.21
N HIS A 134 -14.55 29.04 1.19
CA HIS A 134 -14.17 29.61 2.49
C HIS A 134 -12.66 29.79 2.64
N ALA A 135 -11.87 28.84 2.13
CA ALA A 135 -10.42 28.86 2.25
C ALA A 135 -9.72 29.34 0.97
N GLY A 136 -10.45 29.49 -0.14
CA GLY A 136 -9.91 29.93 -1.42
C GLY A 136 -8.98 28.92 -2.07
N PHE A 137 -9.13 27.63 -1.78
CA PHE A 137 -8.29 26.57 -2.36
C PHE A 137 -9.00 25.84 -3.49
N GLY A 138 -8.35 25.71 -4.65
CA GLY A 138 -8.86 24.95 -5.79
C GLY A 138 -7.87 23.90 -6.28
N PRO A 139 -8.37 22.76 -6.81
CA PRO A 139 -7.52 21.76 -7.44
C PRO A 139 -7.15 22.18 -8.87
N SER A 140 -6.38 21.35 -9.58
CA SER A 140 -6.01 21.59 -10.97
C SER A 140 -7.24 21.64 -11.89
N ARG A 141 -7.11 22.33 -13.03
CA ARG A 141 -8.21 22.54 -14.00
C ARG A 141 -8.82 21.21 -14.43
N GLU A 142 -7.99 20.21 -14.70
CA GLU A 142 -8.38 18.89 -15.18
C GLU A 142 -9.26 18.17 -14.15
N VAL A 143 -8.92 18.27 -12.87
CA VAL A 143 -9.72 17.74 -11.76
C VAL A 143 -11.07 18.44 -11.70
N VAL A 144 -11.10 19.77 -11.80
CA VAL A 144 -12.35 20.54 -11.78
C VAL A 144 -13.26 20.20 -12.96
N VAL A 145 -12.70 19.99 -14.15
CA VAL A 145 -13.45 19.55 -15.35
C VAL A 145 -14.08 18.17 -15.14
N ILE A 146 -13.36 17.22 -14.54
CA ILE A 146 -13.89 15.89 -14.22
C ILE A 146 -15.04 15.99 -13.21
N LEU A 147 -14.88 16.79 -12.15
CA LEU A 147 -15.92 17.01 -11.15
C LEU A 147 -17.17 17.66 -11.76
N ALA A 148 -17.00 18.63 -12.66
CA ALA A 148 -18.12 19.24 -13.39
C ALA A 148 -18.88 18.20 -14.25
N ASN A 149 -18.16 17.29 -14.89
CA ASN A 149 -18.78 16.17 -15.61
C ASN A 149 -19.54 15.23 -14.67
N ASP A 150 -19.00 14.90 -13.50
CA ASP A 150 -19.69 14.05 -12.52
C ASP A 150 -21.04 14.64 -12.07
N VAL A 151 -21.07 15.95 -11.81
CA VAL A 151 -22.31 16.65 -11.45
C VAL A 151 -23.27 16.71 -12.64
N SER A 152 -22.77 16.96 -13.84
CA SER A 152 -23.58 16.94 -15.06
C SER A 152 -24.21 15.57 -15.33
N GLU A 153 -23.44 14.49 -15.17
CA GLU A 153 -23.93 13.12 -15.29
C GLU A 153 -24.99 12.81 -14.23
N PHE A 154 -24.81 13.27 -12.99
CA PHE A 154 -25.81 13.12 -11.93
C PHE A 154 -27.12 13.84 -12.25
N LEU A 155 -27.06 15.09 -12.73
CA LEU A 155 -28.24 15.82 -13.21
C LEU A 155 -28.90 15.07 -14.39
N PHE A 156 -28.09 14.48 -15.28
CA PHE A 156 -28.62 13.68 -16.37
C PHE A 156 -29.34 12.43 -15.86
N LEU A 157 -28.78 11.74 -14.85
CA LEU A 157 -29.45 10.62 -14.18
C LEU A 157 -30.80 11.06 -13.61
N LEU A 158 -30.86 12.15 -12.85
CA LEU A 158 -32.13 12.68 -12.32
C LEU A 158 -33.14 12.96 -13.44
N SER A 159 -32.69 13.48 -14.58
CA SER A 159 -33.57 13.77 -15.73
C SER A 159 -34.10 12.53 -16.46
N LYS A 160 -33.62 11.32 -16.15
CA LYS A 160 -34.23 10.07 -16.64
C LYS A 160 -35.66 9.91 -16.12
N SER A 161 -35.98 10.43 -14.93
CA SER A 161 -37.36 10.49 -14.45
C SER A 161 -38.19 11.49 -15.23
N SER A 162 -39.35 11.04 -15.72
CA SER A 162 -40.31 11.88 -16.44
C SER A 162 -40.88 13.01 -15.58
N ARG A 163 -40.77 12.94 -14.25
CA ARG A 163 -41.23 14.00 -13.32
C ARG A 163 -40.20 15.11 -13.13
N ILE A 164 -38.91 14.80 -13.29
CA ILE A 164 -37.80 15.75 -13.09
C ILE A 164 -37.34 16.33 -14.44
N LYS A 165 -37.36 15.53 -15.50
CA LYS A 165 -36.94 15.89 -16.86
C LYS A 165 -37.37 17.30 -17.31
N PRO A 166 -38.60 17.78 -17.08
CA PRO A 166 -39.01 19.11 -17.54
C PRO A 166 -38.20 20.27 -16.94
N TYR A 167 -37.61 20.07 -15.75
CA TYR A 167 -36.82 21.08 -15.03
C TYR A 167 -35.32 20.98 -15.31
N LEU A 168 -34.90 19.91 -16.00
CA LEU A 168 -33.51 19.66 -16.42
C LEU A 168 -33.45 19.55 -17.95
N SER A 169 -34.18 20.41 -18.64
CA SER A 169 -34.20 20.48 -20.11
C SER A 169 -32.84 20.88 -20.70
N PHE A 170 -32.08 21.67 -19.94
CA PHE A 170 -30.70 22.03 -20.22
C PHE A 170 -29.81 21.57 -19.07
N ILE A 171 -28.81 20.77 -19.38
CA ILE A 171 -27.80 20.31 -18.42
C ILE A 171 -26.44 20.73 -18.96
N PRO A 172 -25.75 21.68 -18.29
CA PRO A 172 -24.44 22.15 -18.70
C PRO A 172 -23.42 21.01 -18.69
N LYS A 173 -22.52 20.97 -19.68
CA LYS A 173 -21.44 19.99 -19.78
C LYS A 173 -20.14 20.70 -20.18
N PRO A 174 -18.99 20.30 -19.61
CA PRO A 174 -17.68 20.70 -20.11
C PRO A 174 -17.54 20.44 -21.61
N HIS A 175 -16.93 21.39 -22.34
CA HIS A 175 -16.66 21.26 -23.77
C HIS A 175 -15.31 20.62 -24.07
N ASP A 176 -14.43 20.50 -23.07
CA ASP A 176 -13.07 20.01 -23.24
C ASP A 176 -13.02 18.48 -23.37
N ILE A 177 -11.99 18.00 -24.07
CA ILE A 177 -11.61 16.59 -24.04
C ILE A 177 -11.15 16.27 -22.62
N THR A 178 -11.94 15.48 -21.90
CA THR A 178 -11.58 15.03 -20.56
C THR A 178 -10.40 14.08 -20.65
N LYS A 179 -9.33 14.42 -19.93
CA LYS A 179 -8.24 13.48 -19.68
C LYS A 179 -8.80 12.22 -19.00
N ASP A 180 -8.24 11.07 -19.35
CA ASP A 180 -8.62 9.83 -18.69
C ASP A 180 -8.34 9.91 -17.18
N ARG A 181 -9.29 9.44 -16.37
CA ARG A 181 -9.21 9.55 -14.90
C ARG A 181 -8.01 8.80 -14.34
N ALA A 182 -7.69 7.62 -14.87
CA ALA A 182 -6.57 6.84 -14.39
C ALA A 182 -5.25 7.57 -14.70
N THR A 183 -5.13 8.13 -15.91
CA THR A 183 -3.97 8.96 -16.29
C THR A 183 -3.80 10.18 -15.38
N LEU A 184 -4.87 10.87 -15.03
CA LEU A 184 -4.78 12.04 -14.15
C LEU A 184 -4.43 11.67 -12.70
N ILE A 185 -4.98 10.56 -12.19
CA ILE A 185 -4.63 10.05 -10.85
C ILE A 185 -3.15 9.69 -10.78
N GLU A 186 -2.61 9.07 -11.82
CA GLU A 186 -1.21 8.70 -11.92
C GLU A 186 -0.29 9.92 -11.95
N GLU A 187 -0.65 10.95 -12.71
CA GLU A 187 0.10 12.22 -12.72
C GLU A 187 0.12 12.90 -11.36
N LEU A 188 -1.03 12.95 -10.69
CA LEU A 188 -1.14 13.49 -9.34
C LEU A 188 -0.28 12.68 -8.36
N ALA A 189 -0.31 11.34 -8.43
CA ALA A 189 0.52 10.49 -7.58
C ALA A 189 2.03 10.70 -7.81
N ASN A 190 2.46 10.85 -9.07
CA ASN A 190 3.83 11.17 -9.41
C ASN A 190 4.26 12.55 -8.88
N GLN A 191 3.38 13.55 -8.95
CA GLN A 191 3.63 14.88 -8.39
C GLN A 191 3.71 14.85 -6.85
N VAL A 192 2.89 14.03 -6.18
CA VAL A 192 2.96 13.83 -4.72
C VAL A 192 4.31 13.25 -4.31
N ASN A 193 4.80 12.25 -5.05
CA ASN A 193 6.08 11.61 -4.77
C ASN A 193 7.28 12.53 -5.05
N ALA A 194 7.15 13.44 -6.03
CA ALA A 194 8.20 14.37 -6.42
C ALA A 194 8.25 15.66 -5.56
N SER A 195 7.13 16.09 -4.96
CA SER A 195 7.12 17.27 -4.09
C SER A 195 7.81 16.98 -2.75
N ASN A 196 8.50 17.96 -2.17
CA ASN A 196 9.03 17.91 -0.81
C ASN A 196 8.27 18.84 0.15
N VAL A 197 7.21 19.51 -0.34
CA VAL A 197 6.45 20.49 0.43
C VAL A 197 5.16 19.83 0.96
N PRO A 198 4.99 19.70 2.29
CA PRO A 198 3.83 19.00 2.88
C PRO A 198 2.47 19.55 2.45
N GLN A 199 2.36 20.87 2.28
CA GLN A 199 1.15 21.55 1.85
C GLN A 199 0.79 21.21 0.40
N GLU A 200 1.77 21.17 -0.51
CA GLU A 200 1.56 20.76 -1.90
C GLU A 200 1.16 19.28 -1.98
N LYS A 201 1.81 18.40 -1.21
CA LYS A 201 1.43 16.99 -1.12
C LYS A 201 -0.03 16.84 -0.70
N SER A 202 -0.46 17.57 0.32
CA SER A 202 -1.85 17.56 0.78
C SER A 202 -2.84 17.94 -0.33
N VAL A 203 -2.56 19.01 -1.08
CA VAL A 203 -3.41 19.46 -2.19
C VAL A 203 -3.47 18.42 -3.32
N LEU A 204 -2.33 17.85 -3.69
CA LEU A 204 -2.22 16.85 -4.75
C LEU A 204 -2.92 15.53 -4.40
N ILE A 205 -2.74 15.07 -3.16
CA ILE A 205 -3.45 13.89 -2.63
C ILE A 205 -4.95 14.18 -2.59
N SER A 206 -5.35 15.35 -2.09
CA SER A 206 -6.76 15.74 -2.02
C SER A 206 -7.40 15.75 -3.41
N SER A 207 -6.65 16.23 -4.40
CA SER A 207 -7.05 16.27 -5.82
C SER A 207 -7.21 14.88 -6.42
N ALA A 208 -6.37 13.92 -6.05
CA ALA A 208 -6.46 12.56 -6.56
C ALA A 208 -7.68 11.82 -6.00
N PHE A 209 -7.98 11.99 -4.71
CA PHE A 209 -9.17 11.42 -4.07
C PHE A 209 -10.49 11.96 -4.65
N LEU A 210 -10.50 13.21 -5.11
CA LEU A 210 -11.67 13.81 -5.75
C LEU A 210 -12.09 13.09 -7.04
N ILE A 211 -11.17 12.39 -7.71
CA ILE A 211 -11.41 11.78 -9.04
C ILE A 211 -11.33 10.26 -9.04
N LEU A 212 -11.15 9.62 -7.87
CA LEU A 212 -11.04 8.16 -7.74
C LEU A 212 -12.27 7.43 -8.31
N PRO A 213 -12.07 6.34 -9.10
CA PRO A 213 -13.12 5.69 -9.86
C PRO A 213 -14.12 4.91 -8.99
N GLU A 214 -13.67 4.22 -7.93
CA GLU A 214 -14.53 3.47 -7.01
C GLU A 214 -14.01 3.56 -5.58
N LEU A 215 -14.91 3.86 -4.64
CA LEU A 215 -14.66 3.77 -3.20
C LEU A 215 -15.45 2.56 -2.70
N ASN A 216 -14.99 1.35 -3.02
CA ASN A 216 -15.75 0.12 -2.72
C ASN A 216 -15.85 -0.21 -1.24
N ASP A 217 -15.20 0.56 -0.37
CA ASP A 217 -15.33 0.44 1.07
C ASP A 217 -15.67 1.82 1.67
N VAL A 218 -16.86 1.93 2.27
CA VAL A 218 -17.13 2.92 3.31
C VAL A 218 -16.33 2.50 4.55
N LYS A 219 -15.00 2.57 4.48
CA LYS A 219 -14.12 2.48 5.64
C LYS A 219 -13.91 3.90 6.18
N PRO A 220 -14.24 4.17 7.46
CA PRO A 220 -14.14 5.51 8.04
C PRO A 220 -12.71 6.10 7.98
N GLU A 221 -11.69 5.25 8.11
CA GLU A 221 -10.32 5.67 8.39
C GLU A 221 -9.67 6.55 7.30
N TRP A 222 -9.91 6.25 6.02
CA TRP A 222 -9.36 7.07 4.93
C TRP A 222 -10.14 8.36 4.71
N ILE A 223 -11.45 8.38 5.01
CA ILE A 223 -12.27 9.60 4.97
C ILE A 223 -11.81 10.54 6.09
N ASP A 224 -11.62 10.01 7.30
CA ASP A 224 -11.15 10.78 8.44
C ASP A 224 -9.71 11.29 8.24
N ALA A 225 -8.85 10.49 7.59
CA ALA A 225 -7.50 10.93 7.21
C ALA A 225 -7.51 11.98 6.09
N PHE A 226 -8.39 11.85 5.10
CA PHE A 226 -8.62 12.88 4.08
C PHE A 226 -9.12 14.19 4.72
N GLU A 227 -10.02 14.10 5.70
CA GLU A 227 -10.50 15.25 6.47
C GLU A 227 -9.35 15.95 7.22
N ARG A 228 -8.45 15.21 7.87
CA ARG A 228 -7.26 15.77 8.55
C ARG A 228 -6.26 16.38 7.57
N VAL A 229 -6.01 15.75 6.43
CA VAL A 229 -5.02 16.19 5.44
C VAL A 229 -5.35 17.54 4.84
N SER A 230 -6.63 17.84 4.65
CA SER A 230 -7.09 19.14 4.14
C SER A 230 -6.88 20.32 5.11
N VAL A 231 -6.63 20.05 6.40
CA VAL A 231 -6.48 21.07 7.46
C VAL A 231 -5.05 21.10 8.01
N THR A 232 -4.46 19.94 8.35
CA THR A 232 -3.07 19.82 8.82
C THR A 232 -2.56 18.41 8.49
N PRO A 233 -1.85 18.21 7.36
CA PRO A 233 -1.43 16.90 6.92
C PRO A 233 -0.34 16.32 7.83
N THR A 234 -0.53 15.08 8.28
CA THR A 234 0.51 14.28 8.95
C THR A 234 1.15 13.31 7.96
N ALA A 235 2.41 12.92 8.21
CA ALA A 235 3.11 11.95 7.36
C ALA A 235 2.37 10.59 7.28
N SER A 236 1.74 10.18 8.38
CA SER A 236 0.90 8.97 8.44
C SER A 236 -0.36 9.06 7.59
N ASP A 237 -1.03 10.22 7.58
CA ASP A 237 -2.25 10.39 6.76
C ASP A 237 -1.89 10.40 5.26
N ILE A 238 -0.75 10.99 4.89
CA ILE A 238 -0.23 10.97 3.51
C ILE A 238 0.04 9.53 3.04
N VAL A 239 0.68 8.71 3.88
CA VAL A 239 0.98 7.31 3.55
C VAL A 239 -0.29 6.47 3.42
N LEU A 240 -1.26 6.66 4.33
CA LEU A 240 -2.56 5.97 4.27
C LEU A 240 -3.34 6.30 2.98
N LEU A 241 -3.32 7.58 2.58
CA LEU A 241 -4.01 8.03 1.37
C LEU A 241 -3.29 7.54 0.09
N LEU A 242 -1.96 7.46 0.09
CA LEU A 242 -1.19 6.86 -1.00
C LEU A 242 -1.44 5.35 -1.15
N ASP A 243 -1.54 4.62 -0.05
CA ASP A 243 -1.86 3.19 -0.05
C ASP A 243 -3.29 2.93 -0.58
N ALA A 244 -4.27 3.72 -0.13
CA ALA A 244 -5.64 3.65 -0.64
C ALA A 244 -5.74 4.00 -2.14
N LEU A 245 -4.93 4.97 -2.62
CA LEU A 245 -4.87 5.34 -4.03
C LEU A 245 -4.26 4.24 -4.90
N ASN A 246 -3.16 3.61 -4.44
CA ASN A 246 -2.54 2.47 -5.13
C ASN A 246 -3.47 1.27 -5.25
N ARG A 247 -4.33 1.03 -4.24
CA ARG A 247 -5.34 -0.03 -4.28
C ARG A 247 -6.51 0.27 -5.21
N ALA A 248 -6.81 1.54 -5.46
CA ALA A 248 -7.99 1.98 -6.22
C ALA A 248 -7.73 2.21 -7.73
N VAL A 249 -6.47 2.30 -8.17
CA VAL A 249 -6.11 2.46 -9.60
C VAL A 249 -5.99 1.09 -10.28
N PRO A 250 -6.85 0.75 -11.26
CA PRO A 250 -6.61 -0.40 -12.13
C PRO A 250 -5.33 -0.16 -12.91
N THR A 251 -4.42 -1.14 -12.91
CA THR A 251 -3.06 -1.04 -13.47
C THR A 251 -3.10 -0.79 -14.99
N THR A 252 -3.19 0.48 -15.41
CA THR A 252 -3.02 0.89 -16.81
C THR A 252 -1.54 1.08 -17.13
N LEU A 253 -1.11 0.53 -18.26
CA LEU A 253 0.28 0.36 -18.65
C LEU A 253 0.98 1.70 -18.93
N LEU A 254 2.02 2.04 -18.16
CA LEU A 254 3.08 2.94 -18.60
C LEU A 254 3.94 2.25 -19.66
N ARG A 255 4.01 2.82 -20.86
CA ARG A 255 5.13 2.58 -21.78
C ARG A 255 6.13 3.71 -21.61
N ALA A 256 7.28 3.43 -20.98
CA ALA A 256 8.44 4.30 -21.10
C ALA A 256 9.02 4.16 -22.51
N ALA A 257 8.61 5.05 -23.42
CA ALA A 257 9.31 5.29 -24.66
C ALA A 257 9.57 6.79 -24.77
N GLY A 258 10.80 7.16 -25.12
CA GLY A 258 11.23 8.54 -25.23
C GLY A 258 10.30 9.39 -26.09
N SER A 259 10.07 10.63 -25.63
CA SER A 259 9.58 11.77 -26.40
C SER A 259 8.39 11.51 -27.35
N GLY A 260 7.34 10.84 -26.88
CA GLY A 260 6.07 10.72 -27.62
C GLY A 260 4.87 10.52 -26.67
N GLU A 261 3.71 11.08 -27.03
CA GLU A 261 2.46 10.96 -26.27
C GLU A 261 2.05 9.49 -26.07
N ALA A 262 1.67 9.16 -24.84
CA ALA A 262 1.24 7.82 -24.45
C ALA A 262 -0.23 7.58 -24.84
N PHE A 263 -0.52 6.43 -25.44
CA PHE A 263 -1.88 5.99 -25.73
C PHE A 263 -2.35 4.95 -24.70
N PRO A 264 -3.53 5.11 -24.09
CA PRO A 264 -4.08 4.10 -23.20
C PRO A 264 -4.54 2.89 -24.02
N VAL A 265 -3.96 1.72 -23.73
CA VAL A 265 -4.39 0.43 -24.30
C VAL A 265 -5.10 -0.35 -23.20
N ARG A 266 -6.36 -0.71 -23.46
CA ARG A 266 -7.15 -1.58 -22.59
C ARG A 266 -7.02 -3.03 -23.07
N ILE A 267 -6.63 -3.94 -22.17
CA ILE A 267 -6.67 -5.37 -22.44
C ILE A 267 -8.08 -5.86 -22.16
N ASP A 268 -8.77 -6.34 -23.20
CA ASP A 268 -10.07 -7.01 -23.06
C ASP A 268 -9.86 -8.48 -22.70
N GLN A 269 -10.09 -8.81 -21.42
CA GLN A 269 -9.92 -10.16 -20.88
C GLN A 269 -10.92 -11.18 -21.47
N GLN A 270 -11.95 -10.72 -22.20
CA GLN A 270 -12.95 -11.59 -22.84
C GLN A 270 -12.67 -11.87 -24.32
N ASN A 271 -11.62 -11.26 -24.89
CA ASN A 271 -11.27 -11.45 -26.30
C ASN A 271 -10.34 -12.66 -26.49
N PRO A 272 -10.73 -13.72 -27.24
CA PRO A 272 -9.91 -14.91 -27.49
C PRO A 272 -8.59 -14.63 -28.24
N ALA A 273 -8.48 -13.47 -28.90
CA ALA A 273 -7.29 -13.03 -29.61
C ALA A 273 -6.38 -12.10 -28.75
N ALA A 274 -6.76 -11.81 -27.51
CA ALA A 274 -5.92 -11.05 -26.60
C ALA A 274 -4.68 -11.87 -26.19
N LEU A 275 -3.50 -11.27 -26.29
CA LEU A 275 -2.25 -11.88 -25.84
C LEU A 275 -2.39 -12.24 -24.35
N SER A 276 -2.31 -13.54 -24.04
CA SER A 276 -2.36 -14.10 -22.69
C SER A 276 -1.02 -13.92 -21.96
N VAL A 277 -0.60 -12.67 -21.77
CA VAL A 277 0.61 -12.34 -21.01
C VAL A 277 0.22 -11.35 -19.93
N SER A 278 0.18 -11.78 -18.66
CA SER A 278 -0.04 -10.90 -17.52
C SER A 278 1.03 -9.78 -17.50
N PRO A 279 0.69 -8.52 -17.14
CA PRO A 279 1.61 -7.38 -17.15
C PRO A 279 2.93 -7.59 -16.38
N GLN A 280 2.91 -8.48 -15.39
CA GLN A 280 4.05 -8.90 -14.57
C GLN A 280 5.20 -9.49 -15.42
N PHE A 281 4.88 -10.10 -16.57
CA PHE A 281 5.85 -10.71 -17.48
C PHE A 281 6.49 -9.74 -18.47
N LEU A 282 6.10 -8.45 -18.47
CA LEU A 282 6.63 -7.42 -19.37
C LEU A 282 7.70 -6.54 -18.73
N ARG A 283 8.01 -6.72 -17.45
CA ARG A 283 9.11 -6.01 -16.78
C ARG A 283 10.45 -6.64 -17.16
N ARG A 284 11.41 -5.81 -17.56
CA ARG A 284 12.79 -6.26 -17.80
C ARG A 284 13.55 -6.52 -16.50
N GLU A 285 13.24 -5.78 -15.43
CA GLU A 285 13.86 -5.86 -14.10
C GLU A 285 12.82 -5.51 -13.00
N PHE A 286 12.96 -6.09 -11.79
CA PHE A 286 12.09 -5.83 -10.64
C PHE A 286 12.70 -4.76 -9.74
N ASN A 287 11.97 -3.67 -9.49
CA ASN A 287 12.44 -2.53 -8.67
C ASN A 287 11.85 -2.50 -7.25
N GLN A 288 10.91 -3.39 -6.93
CA GLN A 288 10.30 -3.51 -5.61
C GLN A 288 10.42 -4.96 -5.11
N ILE A 289 10.75 -5.12 -3.83
CA ILE A 289 10.93 -6.43 -3.17
C ILE A 289 9.66 -7.29 -3.30
N ASN A 290 8.47 -6.69 -3.19
CA ASN A 290 7.22 -7.42 -3.31
C ASN A 290 6.98 -8.00 -4.72
N ASP A 291 7.32 -7.23 -5.77
CA ASP A 291 7.21 -7.70 -7.15
C ASP A 291 8.19 -8.84 -7.46
N GLN A 292 9.41 -8.74 -6.93
CA GLN A 292 10.41 -9.81 -7.04
C GLN A 292 9.95 -11.09 -6.32
N TRP A 293 9.31 -10.96 -5.15
CA TRP A 293 8.74 -12.10 -4.43
C TRP A 293 7.77 -12.89 -5.30
N PHE A 294 6.75 -12.23 -5.87
CA PHE A 294 5.76 -12.91 -6.70
C PHE A 294 6.34 -13.48 -8.00
N ALA A 295 7.32 -12.80 -8.58
CA ALA A 295 8.01 -13.29 -9.76
C ALA A 295 8.79 -14.57 -9.49
N ASP A 296 9.59 -14.60 -8.42
CA ASP A 296 10.37 -15.77 -8.02
C ASP A 296 9.45 -16.95 -7.66
N VAL A 297 8.32 -16.69 -7.00
CA VAL A 297 7.26 -17.69 -6.77
C VAL A 297 6.73 -18.25 -8.10
N GLY A 298 6.40 -17.39 -9.06
CA GLY A 298 5.89 -17.78 -10.36
C GLY A 298 6.89 -18.64 -11.16
N ILE A 299 8.15 -18.22 -11.18
CA ILE A 299 9.25 -18.91 -11.86
C ILE A 299 9.50 -20.28 -11.23
N ALA A 300 9.65 -20.34 -9.91
CA ALA A 300 9.94 -21.58 -9.19
C ALA A 300 8.82 -22.61 -9.39
N ASN A 301 7.56 -22.21 -9.25
CA ASN A 301 6.41 -23.09 -9.45
C ASN A 301 6.27 -23.52 -10.91
N GLY A 302 6.48 -22.61 -11.87
CA GLY A 302 6.42 -22.89 -13.29
C GLY A 302 7.48 -23.92 -13.72
N ARG A 303 8.72 -23.74 -13.27
CA ARG A 303 9.85 -24.62 -13.62
C ARG A 303 9.81 -25.96 -12.88
N LEU A 304 9.26 -26.02 -11.67
CA LEU A 304 9.07 -27.28 -10.93
C LEU A 304 8.15 -28.27 -11.67
N LYS A 305 7.19 -27.78 -12.48
CA LYS A 305 6.39 -28.64 -13.38
C LYS A 305 7.27 -29.34 -14.43
N ASN A 306 8.33 -28.67 -14.88
CA ASN A 306 9.31 -29.20 -15.82
C ASN A 306 10.48 -29.92 -15.14
N LYS A 307 10.36 -30.27 -13.85
CA LYS A 307 11.40 -30.94 -13.04
C LYS A 307 12.70 -30.12 -12.91
N VAL A 308 12.60 -28.80 -13.07
CA VAL A 308 13.72 -27.86 -12.85
C VAL A 308 13.45 -27.08 -11.58
N VAL A 309 14.42 -27.08 -10.67
CA VAL A 309 14.37 -26.30 -9.43
C VAL A 309 15.08 -24.97 -9.69
N ASP A 310 14.28 -23.93 -9.89
CA ASP A 310 14.76 -22.56 -10.04
C ASP A 310 14.32 -21.76 -8.82
N LEU A 311 15.28 -21.21 -8.10
CA LEU A 311 15.09 -20.72 -6.75
C LEU A 311 15.48 -19.24 -6.66
N PRO A 312 14.83 -18.46 -5.77
CA PRO A 312 15.20 -17.08 -5.48
C PRO A 312 16.69 -16.93 -5.11
N HIS A 313 17.24 -15.74 -5.38
CA HIS A 313 18.63 -15.44 -5.01
C HIS A 313 18.81 -15.41 -3.48
N PRO A 314 19.89 -15.97 -2.92
CA PRO A 314 20.12 -15.99 -1.47
C PRO A 314 20.08 -14.62 -0.78
N ASP A 315 20.63 -13.58 -1.43
CA ASP A 315 20.62 -12.21 -0.89
C ASP A 315 19.20 -11.65 -0.73
N PHE A 316 18.28 -12.05 -1.60
CA PHE A 316 16.89 -11.62 -1.53
C PHE A 316 16.18 -12.14 -0.27
N ILE A 317 16.52 -13.36 0.16
CA ILE A 317 15.99 -13.96 1.40
C ILE A 317 16.47 -13.16 2.61
N LEU A 318 17.73 -12.75 2.59
CA LEU A 318 18.35 -11.96 3.65
C LEU A 318 17.73 -10.56 3.74
N ASP A 319 17.40 -9.96 2.59
CA ASP A 319 16.67 -8.70 2.53
C ASP A 319 15.26 -8.82 3.13
N ILE A 320 14.54 -9.87 2.78
CA ILE A 320 13.21 -10.13 3.34
C ILE A 320 13.29 -10.38 4.84
N PHE A 321 14.28 -11.15 5.31
CA PHE A 321 14.47 -11.42 6.73
C PHE A 321 14.79 -10.15 7.52
N GLY A 322 15.63 -9.27 6.96
CA GLY A 322 16.01 -8.00 7.61
C GLY A 322 14.89 -6.98 7.69
N VAL A 323 14.06 -6.87 6.66
CA VAL A 323 12.93 -5.93 6.64
C VAL A 323 11.73 -6.48 7.41
N GLY A 324 11.48 -7.79 7.28
CA GLY A 324 10.31 -8.48 7.81
C GLY A 324 9.14 -8.51 6.82
N LEU A 325 8.45 -9.66 6.76
CA LEU A 325 7.33 -9.91 5.83
C LEU A 325 6.19 -8.90 5.99
N ASP A 326 5.89 -8.51 7.24
CA ASP A 326 4.79 -7.60 7.55
C ASP A 326 5.06 -6.16 7.02
N LYS A 327 6.31 -5.69 7.03
CA LYS A 327 6.69 -4.38 6.47
C LYS A 327 6.75 -4.38 4.93
N LEU A 328 6.86 -5.56 4.32
CA LEU A 328 6.90 -5.75 2.87
C LEU A 328 5.51 -5.98 2.25
N ASN A 329 4.46 -5.98 3.08
CA ASN A 329 3.08 -6.34 2.71
C ASN A 329 3.01 -7.72 2.04
N ILE A 330 3.84 -8.67 2.50
CA ILE A 330 3.82 -10.07 2.05
C ILE A 330 3.03 -10.88 3.06
N GLY A 331 1.86 -11.39 2.66
CA GLY A 331 1.04 -12.26 3.52
C GLY A 331 0.06 -11.55 4.45
N GLU A 332 -0.58 -10.45 4.02
CA GLU A 332 -1.61 -9.72 4.79
C GLU A 332 -2.90 -10.54 5.09
N ASN A 333 -2.95 -11.82 4.72
CA ASN A 333 -4.09 -12.68 4.99
C ASN A 333 -4.05 -13.20 6.43
N LYS A 334 -5.19 -13.16 7.14
CA LYS A 334 -5.27 -13.66 8.54
C LYS A 334 -4.93 -15.14 8.70
N LEU A 335 -4.95 -15.90 7.59
CA LEU A 335 -4.67 -17.33 7.56
C LEU A 335 -3.17 -17.65 7.46
N GLY A 336 -2.34 -16.71 6.98
CA GLY A 336 -0.91 -16.90 6.70
C GLY A 336 -0.55 -16.76 5.22
N ILE A 337 0.59 -17.33 4.81
CA ILE A 337 1.10 -17.36 3.42
C ILE A 337 0.97 -18.78 2.86
N PRO A 338 0.35 -18.99 1.69
CA PRO A 338 0.20 -20.33 1.11
C PRO A 338 1.55 -21.02 0.90
N ALA A 339 1.61 -22.34 1.12
CA ALA A 339 2.83 -23.14 0.96
C ALA A 339 3.46 -22.98 -0.44
N GLN A 340 2.63 -22.81 -1.47
CA GLN A 340 3.04 -22.53 -2.85
C GLN A 340 3.93 -21.27 -2.98
N GLN A 341 3.79 -20.31 -2.06
CA GLN A 341 4.56 -19.07 -2.05
C GLN A 341 5.78 -19.13 -1.13
N THR A 342 5.77 -19.94 -0.06
CA THR A 342 6.89 -20.00 0.90
C THR A 342 7.96 -21.03 0.54
N TRP A 343 7.58 -22.15 -0.10
CA TRP A 343 8.53 -23.23 -0.42
C TRP A 343 9.76 -22.79 -1.25
N PRO A 344 9.67 -21.86 -2.22
CA PRO A 344 10.83 -21.47 -3.03
C PRO A 344 11.93 -20.84 -2.17
N PHE A 345 11.54 -19.95 -1.25
CA PHE A 345 12.46 -19.23 -0.37
C PHE A 345 13.05 -20.15 0.70
N ILE A 346 12.23 -21.02 1.29
CA ILE A 346 12.71 -22.05 2.24
C ILE A 346 13.73 -22.97 1.54
N SER A 347 13.44 -23.37 0.30
CA SER A 347 14.35 -24.22 -0.47
C SER A 347 15.66 -23.52 -0.83
N ALA A 348 15.59 -22.23 -1.16
CA ALA A 348 16.76 -21.41 -1.43
C ALA A 348 17.64 -21.28 -0.18
N SER A 349 17.05 -21.04 1.01
CA SER A 349 17.78 -20.98 2.28
C SER A 349 18.52 -22.25 2.64
N LEU A 350 17.91 -23.41 2.38
CA LEU A 350 18.53 -24.72 2.64
C LEU A 350 19.57 -25.09 1.57
N GLY A 351 19.37 -24.64 0.33
CA GLY A 351 20.18 -24.97 -0.84
C GLY A 351 21.56 -24.31 -0.88
N VAL A 352 21.88 -23.39 0.04
CA VAL A 352 23.19 -22.72 0.09
C VAL A 352 24.29 -23.62 0.65
N GLN A 353 25.52 -23.41 0.18
CA GLN A 353 26.72 -24.02 0.76
C GLN A 353 27.00 -23.45 2.16
N GLY A 354 27.39 -24.32 3.10
CA GLY A 354 27.70 -23.95 4.48
C GLY A 354 26.45 -23.86 5.36
N THR A 355 26.40 -22.89 6.27
CA THR A 355 25.24 -22.64 7.14
C THR A 355 24.01 -22.21 6.32
N SER A 356 22.84 -22.79 6.62
CA SER A 356 21.57 -22.35 6.02
C SER A 356 21.29 -20.89 6.32
N LEU A 357 20.62 -20.21 5.40
CA LEU A 357 20.03 -18.90 5.68
C LEU A 357 18.78 -19.05 6.56
N PRO A 358 18.28 -17.95 7.16
CA PRO A 358 16.98 -17.94 7.84
C PRO A 358 15.87 -18.53 6.98
N TYR A 359 15.00 -19.34 7.59
CA TYR A 359 13.82 -19.92 6.94
C TYR A 359 12.67 -20.20 7.91
N TRP A 360 12.89 -20.22 9.23
CA TRP A 360 11.82 -20.47 10.21
C TRP A 360 10.77 -19.38 10.21
N PHE A 361 11.17 -18.11 10.00
CA PHE A 361 10.22 -17.00 9.83
C PHE A 361 9.21 -17.24 8.68
N LEU A 362 9.60 -17.97 7.64
CA LEU A 362 8.73 -18.36 6.52
C LEU A 362 7.87 -19.57 6.87
N VAL A 363 8.47 -20.57 7.53
CA VAL A 363 7.75 -21.76 8.01
C VAL A 363 6.63 -21.34 8.95
N LYS A 364 6.91 -20.48 9.94
CA LYS A 364 5.94 -20.01 10.94
C LYS A 364 4.76 -19.23 10.33
N LYS A 365 5.00 -18.54 9.20
CA LYS A 365 3.98 -17.78 8.47
C LYS A 365 3.26 -18.61 7.41
N THR A 366 3.60 -19.89 7.22
CA THR A 366 2.96 -20.75 6.20
C THR A 366 1.59 -21.26 6.68
N GLU A 367 0.54 -21.13 5.86
CA GLU A 367 -0.84 -21.53 6.21
C GLU A 367 -0.98 -23.04 6.46
N ASP A 368 -0.46 -23.86 5.56
CA ASP A 368 -0.56 -25.32 5.61
C ASP A 368 0.84 -25.96 5.53
N LEU A 369 1.32 -26.45 6.68
CA LEU A 369 2.61 -27.11 6.81
C LEU A 369 2.65 -28.50 6.14
N LYS A 370 1.52 -29.19 6.01
CA LYS A 370 1.45 -30.47 5.29
C LYS A 370 1.61 -30.25 3.80
N GLU A 371 0.99 -29.20 3.26
CA GLU A 371 1.18 -28.79 1.87
C GLU A 371 2.64 -28.36 1.62
N LEU A 372 3.24 -27.62 2.54
CA LEU A 372 4.66 -27.26 2.48
C LEU A 372 5.56 -28.50 2.40
N ILE A 373 5.35 -29.50 3.26
CA ILE A 373 6.10 -30.77 3.22
C ILE A 373 5.92 -31.44 1.84
N ALA A 374 4.72 -31.43 1.27
CA ALA A 374 4.47 -32.03 -0.04
C ALA A 374 5.28 -31.34 -1.16
N TYR A 375 5.34 -30.00 -1.15
CA TYR A 375 6.20 -29.25 -2.06
C TYR A 375 7.69 -29.57 -1.86
N LEU A 376 8.16 -29.55 -0.61
CA LEU A 376 9.56 -29.80 -0.29
C LEU A 376 10.02 -31.21 -0.69
N LYS A 377 9.18 -32.25 -0.47
CA LYS A 377 9.45 -33.63 -0.92
C LYS A 377 9.50 -33.75 -2.45
N ARG A 378 8.73 -32.93 -3.16
CA ARG A 378 8.77 -32.88 -4.63
C ARG A 378 10.06 -32.22 -5.13
N VAL A 379 10.48 -31.15 -4.47
CA VAL A 379 11.69 -30.38 -4.77
C VAL A 379 12.95 -31.18 -4.47
N GLU A 380 12.96 -31.94 -3.37
CA GLU A 380 14.08 -32.80 -2.93
C GLU A 380 14.64 -33.70 -4.05
N LYS A 381 13.77 -34.23 -4.91
CA LYS A 381 14.13 -35.12 -6.02
C LYS A 381 15.03 -34.48 -7.07
N PHE A 382 14.97 -33.15 -7.20
CA PHE A 382 15.62 -32.38 -8.25
C PHE A 382 16.58 -31.32 -7.70
N SER A 383 16.67 -31.19 -6.37
CA SER A 383 17.52 -30.22 -5.68
C SER A 383 18.97 -30.68 -5.54
N ASN A 384 19.83 -29.72 -5.19
CA ASN A 384 21.25 -29.96 -4.94
C ASN A 384 21.51 -30.80 -3.67
N GLY A 385 22.76 -31.25 -3.50
CA GLY A 385 23.15 -32.08 -2.35
C GLY A 385 23.05 -31.38 -0.99
N TYR A 386 23.23 -30.05 -0.96
CA TYR A 386 23.12 -29.27 0.28
C TYR A 386 21.70 -29.27 0.81
N PHE A 387 20.71 -29.00 -0.06
CA PHE A 387 19.29 -29.06 0.29
C PHE A 387 18.92 -30.44 0.85
N ARG A 388 19.28 -31.52 0.14
CA ARG A 388 18.95 -32.90 0.54
C ARG A 388 19.53 -33.29 1.90
N LYS A 389 20.70 -32.77 2.26
CA LYS A 389 21.31 -33.03 3.57
C LYS A 389 20.54 -32.32 4.69
N LYS A 390 20.12 -31.07 4.46
CA LYS A 390 19.58 -30.19 5.51
C LYS A 390 18.06 -30.23 5.65
N ILE A 391 17.34 -30.72 4.64
CA ILE A 391 15.87 -30.80 4.67
C ILE A 391 15.36 -31.74 5.78
N VAL A 392 16.19 -32.70 6.22
CA VAL A 392 15.88 -33.63 7.31
C VAL A 392 15.64 -32.87 8.62
N GLU A 393 16.51 -31.91 8.96
CA GLU A 393 16.37 -31.04 10.14
C GLU A 393 15.07 -30.22 10.07
N LEU A 394 14.71 -29.73 8.88
CA LEU A 394 13.47 -28.97 8.69
C LEU A 394 12.24 -29.85 8.93
N TYR A 395 12.21 -31.08 8.41
CA TYR A 395 11.05 -31.96 8.58
C TYR A 395 10.75 -32.25 10.05
N GLU A 396 11.77 -32.44 10.87
CA GLU A 396 11.63 -32.64 12.30
C GLU A 396 10.95 -31.44 12.98
N GLY A 397 11.44 -30.22 12.75
CA GLY A 397 10.85 -29.02 13.33
C GLY A 397 9.46 -28.69 12.77
N VAL A 398 9.18 -28.95 11.48
CA VAL A 398 7.83 -28.75 10.91
C VAL A 398 6.81 -29.71 11.53
N VAL A 399 7.18 -30.96 11.81
CA VAL A 399 6.30 -31.91 12.48
C VAL A 399 5.98 -31.43 13.90
N SER A 400 6.98 -30.97 14.64
CA SER A 400 6.81 -30.37 15.98
C SER A 400 5.85 -29.17 15.95
N ILE A 401 6.05 -28.20 15.04
CA ILE A 401 5.16 -27.04 14.88
C ILE A 401 3.74 -27.48 14.50
N ASN A 402 3.60 -28.40 13.54
CA ASN A 402 2.28 -28.86 13.07
C ASN A 402 1.48 -29.58 14.16
N ASN A 403 2.16 -30.27 15.10
CA ASN A 403 1.52 -30.98 16.19
C ASN A 403 1.34 -30.11 17.45
N ASN A 404 1.89 -28.89 17.48
CA ASN A 404 2.04 -28.07 18.69
C ASN A 404 2.75 -28.83 19.82
N GLU A 405 3.78 -29.60 19.47
CA GLU A 405 4.60 -30.36 20.42
C GLU A 405 6.02 -29.80 20.39
N PRO A 406 6.72 -29.73 21.53
CA PRO A 406 8.11 -29.28 21.53
C PRO A 406 9.03 -30.29 20.84
N LEU A 407 10.21 -29.86 20.42
CA LEU A 407 11.25 -30.76 19.94
C LEU A 407 11.60 -31.80 21.03
N MET A 408 11.70 -33.06 20.63
CA MET A 408 12.03 -34.16 21.54
C MET A 408 13.52 -34.13 21.93
N GLU A 409 13.83 -34.61 23.13
CA GLU A 409 15.20 -34.86 23.56
C GLU A 409 15.94 -35.79 22.58
N GLY A 410 17.17 -35.42 22.20
CA GLY A 410 17.96 -36.13 21.19
C GLY A 410 17.70 -35.70 19.73
N SER A 411 16.92 -34.64 19.54
CA SER A 411 16.78 -33.96 18.25
C SER A 411 18.12 -33.36 17.80
N VAL A 412 18.61 -33.74 16.61
CA VAL A 412 19.84 -33.18 16.04
C VAL A 412 19.71 -31.67 15.82
N LEU A 413 18.53 -31.21 15.41
CA LEU A 413 18.24 -29.79 15.25
C LEU A 413 18.36 -29.05 16.58
N LEU A 414 17.76 -29.59 17.65
CA LEU A 414 17.80 -28.97 18.98
C LEU A 414 19.23 -28.92 19.51
N ASP A 415 19.95 -30.04 19.46
CA ASP A 415 21.34 -30.15 19.94
C ASP A 415 22.25 -29.15 19.21
N ASP A 416 22.10 -29.00 17.89
CA ASP A 416 22.86 -28.04 17.09
C ASP A 416 22.55 -26.59 17.48
N MET A 417 21.28 -26.26 17.77
CA MET A 417 20.88 -24.89 18.15
C MET A 417 21.29 -24.55 19.59
N LEU A 418 21.18 -25.50 20.52
CA LEU A 418 21.66 -25.33 21.90
C LEU A 418 23.19 -25.18 21.93
N ALA A 419 23.93 -26.03 21.23
CA ALA A 419 25.39 -25.92 21.14
C ALA A 419 25.85 -24.62 20.45
N LEU A 420 25.02 -24.04 19.57
CA LEU A 420 25.27 -22.74 18.98
C LEU A 420 24.97 -21.59 19.95
N ALA A 421 23.87 -21.67 20.69
CA ALA A 421 23.51 -20.71 21.73
C ALA A 421 24.55 -20.65 22.85
N GLU A 422 24.98 -21.80 23.37
CA GLU A 422 26.04 -21.88 24.40
C GLU A 422 27.36 -21.25 23.94
N LYS A 423 27.73 -21.46 22.67
CA LYS A 423 28.93 -20.83 22.09
C LYS A 423 28.80 -19.31 22.02
N ILE A 424 27.61 -18.80 21.69
CA ILE A 424 27.36 -17.36 21.62
C ILE A 424 27.35 -16.76 23.03
N ASP A 425 26.75 -17.45 24.01
CA ASP A 425 26.74 -17.03 25.41
C ASP A 425 28.16 -17.02 26.02
N ASP A 426 28.99 -18.04 25.73
CA ASP A 426 30.42 -18.03 26.10
C ASP A 426 31.16 -16.84 25.48
N ARG A 427 30.91 -16.57 24.19
CA ARG A 427 31.54 -15.44 23.48
C ARG A 427 31.13 -14.08 24.05
N GLN A 428 29.85 -13.89 24.36
CA GLN A 428 29.35 -12.67 25.00
C GLN A 428 30.00 -12.48 26.37
N SER A 429 30.04 -13.53 27.21
CA SER A 429 30.64 -13.46 28.56
C SER A 429 32.13 -13.12 28.56
N ARG A 430 32.83 -13.45 27.45
CA ARG A 430 34.26 -13.23 27.26
C ARG A 430 34.59 -12.01 26.41
N LEU A 431 33.60 -11.22 25.99
CA LEU A 431 33.83 -10.06 25.12
C LEU A 431 34.78 -9.04 25.77
N HIS A 432 34.63 -8.78 27.07
CA HIS A 432 35.54 -7.93 27.84
C HIS A 432 36.98 -8.49 27.87
N GLU A 433 37.13 -9.81 28.06
CA GLU A 433 38.43 -10.49 28.01
C GLU A 433 39.10 -10.32 26.63
N PHE A 434 38.32 -10.50 25.56
CA PHE A 434 38.81 -10.32 24.19
C PHE A 434 39.24 -8.88 23.92
N PHE A 435 38.53 -7.89 24.46
CA PHE A 435 38.92 -6.48 24.38
C PHE A 435 40.26 -6.23 25.06
N GLU A 436 40.41 -6.60 26.33
CA GLU A 436 41.63 -6.34 27.10
C GLU A 436 42.87 -7.01 26.48
N GLN A 437 42.73 -8.23 25.94
CA GLN A 437 43.84 -8.93 25.27
C GLN A 437 44.28 -8.28 23.95
N ASN A 438 43.42 -7.46 23.34
CA ASN A 438 43.63 -6.90 22.01
C ASN A 438 43.81 -5.38 21.98
N LYS A 439 43.54 -4.67 23.08
CA LYS A 439 43.61 -3.20 23.19
C LYS A 439 44.90 -2.58 22.64
N GLY A 440 46.05 -3.25 22.84
CA GLY A 440 47.36 -2.80 22.36
C GLY A 440 47.65 -3.04 20.87
N ARG A 441 46.76 -3.70 20.12
CA ARG A 441 46.94 -4.08 18.71
C ARG A 441 46.03 -3.32 17.75
N ASP A 442 45.05 -2.59 18.29
CA ASP A 442 43.99 -1.94 17.52
C ASP A 442 44.18 -0.42 17.44
N SER A 443 43.54 0.22 16.47
CA SER A 443 43.51 1.68 16.38
C SER A 443 42.71 2.27 17.56
N ALA A 444 43.01 3.52 17.93
CA ALA A 444 42.27 4.22 18.99
C ALA A 444 40.76 4.25 18.72
N GLU A 445 40.37 4.47 17.46
CA GLU A 445 38.96 4.45 17.03
C GLU A 445 38.30 3.08 17.22
N THR A 446 38.98 2.00 16.82
CA THR A 446 38.47 0.63 17.02
C THR A 446 38.34 0.29 18.50
N ASN A 447 39.34 0.68 19.31
CA ASN A 447 39.31 0.49 20.75
C ASN A 447 38.13 1.20 21.39
N THR A 448 37.86 2.46 21.01
CA THR A 448 36.71 3.21 21.50
C THR A 448 35.40 2.48 21.19
N ILE A 449 35.22 2.02 19.94
CA ILE A 449 33.98 1.32 19.54
C ILE A 449 33.79 0.03 20.36
N ILE A 450 34.83 -0.79 20.51
CA ILE A 450 34.72 -2.03 21.29
C ILE A 450 34.51 -1.75 22.78
N GLU A 451 35.18 -0.76 23.35
CA GLU A 451 35.01 -0.34 24.75
C GLU A 451 33.58 0.12 25.02
N GLN A 452 32.99 0.92 24.13
CA GLN A 452 31.59 1.32 24.19
C GLN A 452 30.63 0.13 24.08
N THR A 453 30.96 -0.87 23.26
CA THR A 453 30.16 -2.09 23.13
C THR A 453 30.21 -2.93 24.41
N VAL A 454 31.39 -3.09 24.99
CA VAL A 454 31.63 -3.83 26.25
C VAL A 454 30.94 -3.16 27.44
N ASN A 455 30.89 -1.83 27.44
CA ASN A 455 30.19 -1.04 28.46
C ASN A 455 28.68 -0.89 28.18
N GLU A 456 28.15 -1.57 27.15
CA GLU A 456 26.74 -1.52 26.73
C GLU A 456 26.26 -0.10 26.35
N GLU A 457 27.15 0.81 25.98
CA GLU A 457 26.82 2.16 25.50
C GLU A 457 26.27 2.16 24.07
N ILE A 458 26.73 1.21 23.26
CA ILE A 458 26.23 0.94 21.91
C ILE A 458 25.93 -0.55 21.75
N ASP A 459 24.91 -0.89 20.96
CA ASP A 459 24.58 -2.27 20.64
C ASP A 459 25.57 -2.89 19.64
N ILE A 460 25.61 -4.23 19.61
CA ILE A 460 26.54 -5.00 18.77
C ILE A 460 26.32 -4.70 17.27
N SER A 461 25.08 -4.48 16.83
CA SER A 461 24.77 -4.14 15.44
C SER A 461 25.35 -2.77 15.03
N THR A 462 25.22 -1.77 15.91
CA THR A 462 25.86 -0.45 15.75
C THR A 462 27.38 -0.58 15.72
N ALA A 463 27.97 -1.38 16.62
CA ALA A 463 29.41 -1.60 16.66
C ALA A 463 29.96 -2.28 15.39
N ILE A 464 29.28 -3.31 14.87
CA ILE A 464 29.62 -3.97 13.60
C ILE A 464 29.63 -2.95 12.46
N THR A 465 28.60 -2.12 12.38
CA THR A 465 28.47 -1.09 11.34
C THR A 465 29.58 -0.03 11.46
N ALA A 466 29.91 0.39 12.68
CA ALA A 466 30.97 1.36 12.93
C ALA A 466 32.34 0.81 12.52
N ILE A 467 32.71 -0.40 12.94
CA ILE A 467 34.01 -1.02 12.60
C ILE A 467 34.18 -1.23 11.09
N MET A 468 33.10 -1.57 10.39
CA MET A 468 33.12 -1.70 8.94
C MET A 468 33.40 -0.37 8.22
N ASN A 469 33.03 0.76 8.83
CA ASN A 469 33.20 2.11 8.28
C ASN A 469 34.46 2.84 8.76
N VAL A 470 35.26 2.23 9.66
CA VAL A 470 36.55 2.78 10.07
C VAL A 470 37.47 2.86 8.84
N GLY A 471 37.92 4.09 8.54
CA GLY A 471 38.65 4.41 7.31
C GLY A 471 39.99 3.68 7.17
N GLU A 472 40.77 3.62 8.25
CA GLU A 472 42.05 2.90 8.30
C GLU A 472 42.04 1.86 9.43
N ILE A 473 41.58 0.65 9.12
CA ILE A 473 41.73 -0.53 9.98
C ILE A 473 42.44 -1.63 9.20
N GLU A 474 43.40 -2.29 9.84
CA GLU A 474 44.09 -3.44 9.25
C GLU A 474 43.06 -4.54 8.91
N PRO A 475 43.07 -5.10 7.68
CA PRO A 475 42.08 -6.09 7.27
C PRO A 475 41.96 -7.29 8.22
N SER A 476 43.08 -7.76 8.76
CA SER A 476 43.12 -8.88 9.72
C SER A 476 42.37 -8.55 11.02
N ARG A 477 42.46 -7.30 11.48
CA ARG A 477 41.81 -6.78 12.69
C ARG A 477 40.33 -6.52 12.47
N ARG A 478 39.96 -5.96 11.32
CA ARG A 478 38.55 -5.86 10.89
C ARG A 478 37.91 -7.25 10.89
N ILE A 479 38.58 -8.23 10.27
CA ILE A 479 38.06 -9.59 10.22
C ILE A 479 37.88 -10.19 11.61
N TYR A 480 38.87 -10.00 12.49
CA TYR A 480 38.82 -10.46 13.87
C TYR A 480 37.61 -9.86 14.62
N TRP A 481 37.44 -8.54 14.60
CA TRP A 481 36.39 -7.88 15.37
C TRP A 481 34.99 -8.13 14.81
N ILE A 482 34.79 -8.02 13.50
CA ILE A 482 33.50 -8.29 12.89
C ILE A 482 33.07 -9.74 13.13
N ARG A 483 34.01 -10.69 13.05
CA ARG A 483 33.73 -12.08 13.39
C ARG A 483 33.39 -12.25 14.87
N THR A 484 34.15 -11.63 15.77
CA THR A 484 33.94 -11.73 17.22
C THR A 484 32.58 -11.18 17.62
N LEU A 485 32.23 -10.00 17.13
CA LEU A 485 30.93 -9.38 17.37
C LEU A 485 29.77 -10.19 16.76
N ALA A 486 29.93 -10.71 15.54
CA ALA A 486 28.91 -11.58 14.94
C ALA A 486 28.73 -12.91 15.71
N GLU A 487 29.79 -13.43 16.34
CA GLU A 487 29.75 -14.57 17.27
C GLU A 487 29.14 -14.20 18.65
N CYS A 488 28.76 -12.95 18.88
CA CYS A 488 28.05 -12.48 20.06
C CYS A 488 26.58 -12.11 19.79
N CYS A 489 26.09 -12.21 18.54
CA CYS A 489 24.72 -11.80 18.20
C CYS A 489 23.69 -12.89 18.53
N ARG A 490 22.61 -12.51 19.23
CA ARG A 490 21.51 -13.41 19.63
C ARG A 490 20.13 -12.75 19.51
N GLU A 491 20.05 -11.45 19.33
CA GLU A 491 18.79 -10.69 19.41
C GLU A 491 18.31 -10.21 18.03
N ILE A 492 17.00 -9.94 17.89
CA ILE A 492 16.44 -9.33 16.67
C ILE A 492 17.14 -8.00 16.33
N GLY A 493 17.53 -7.23 17.35
CA GLY A 493 18.23 -5.95 17.18
C GLY A 493 19.58 -6.08 16.46
N ASP A 494 20.19 -7.27 16.46
CA ASP A 494 21.49 -7.52 15.84
C ASP A 494 21.41 -7.70 14.31
N ILE A 495 20.23 -8.01 13.77
CA ILE A 495 20.03 -8.35 12.36
C ILE A 495 20.58 -7.28 11.40
N PRO A 496 20.33 -5.96 11.59
CA PRO A 496 20.81 -4.93 10.67
C PRO A 496 22.34 -4.93 10.52
N GLY A 497 23.09 -4.97 11.62
CA GLY A 497 24.55 -5.03 11.61
C GLY A 497 25.08 -6.30 10.97
N LEU A 498 24.48 -7.45 11.29
CA LEU A 498 24.82 -8.74 10.67
C LEU A 498 24.63 -8.71 9.14
N LEU A 499 23.50 -8.20 8.65
CA LEU A 499 23.24 -8.06 7.21
C LEU A 499 24.17 -7.07 6.54
N TYR A 500 24.50 -5.96 7.21
CA TYR A 500 25.44 -4.98 6.72
C TYR A 500 26.84 -5.58 6.52
N ALA A 501 27.33 -6.36 7.49
CA ALA A 501 28.60 -7.09 7.38
C ALA A 501 28.55 -8.12 6.23
N LEU A 502 27.44 -8.85 6.09
CA LEU A 502 27.30 -9.89 5.06
C LEU A 502 27.36 -9.35 3.63
N LYS A 503 26.81 -8.14 3.40
CA LYS A 503 26.77 -7.48 2.09
C LYS A 503 28.09 -6.79 1.73
N ASN A 504 28.78 -6.22 2.71
CA ASN A 504 29.96 -5.38 2.48
C ASN A 504 31.30 -6.13 2.63
N GLU A 505 31.28 -7.39 3.10
CA GLU A 505 32.50 -8.16 3.32
C GLU A 505 32.47 -9.52 2.61
N GLN A 506 33.56 -9.85 1.91
CA GLN A 506 33.66 -11.08 1.12
C GLN A 506 34.35 -12.22 1.89
N ASN A 507 34.95 -11.92 3.04
CA ASN A 507 35.66 -12.91 3.83
C ASN A 507 34.76 -14.06 4.32
N SER A 508 35.16 -15.30 4.00
CA SER A 508 34.40 -16.52 4.33
C SER A 508 34.19 -16.77 5.84
N SER A 509 35.13 -16.37 6.70
CA SER A 509 34.99 -16.57 8.15
C SER A 509 33.92 -15.66 8.74
N ILE A 510 33.84 -14.42 8.27
CA ILE A 510 32.78 -13.47 8.68
C ILE A 510 31.43 -13.96 8.19
N LYS A 511 31.32 -14.32 6.90
CA LYS A 511 30.07 -14.86 6.34
C LYS A 511 29.57 -16.07 7.12
N THR A 512 30.47 -16.92 7.59
CA THR A 512 30.11 -18.10 8.40
C THR A 512 29.60 -17.72 9.77
N ALA A 513 30.28 -16.82 10.48
CA ALA A 513 29.85 -16.33 11.79
C ALA A 513 28.50 -15.61 11.71
N VAL A 514 28.36 -14.70 10.75
CA VAL A 514 27.12 -13.95 10.51
C VAL A 514 25.95 -14.88 10.21
N ARG A 515 26.11 -15.85 9.30
CA ARG A 515 25.03 -16.81 8.99
C ARG A 515 24.64 -17.67 10.19
N LYS A 516 25.58 -17.98 11.09
CA LYS A 516 25.26 -18.69 12.34
C LYS A 516 24.44 -17.83 13.28
N GLY A 517 24.82 -16.56 13.48
CA GLY A 517 24.03 -15.60 14.26
C GLY A 517 22.61 -15.46 13.72
N LEU A 518 22.47 -15.20 12.41
CA LEU A 518 21.16 -15.10 11.74
C LEU A 518 20.33 -16.38 11.86
N ARG A 519 20.95 -17.56 11.72
CA ARG A 519 20.29 -18.86 11.89
C ARG A 519 19.77 -19.05 13.32
N LEU A 520 20.55 -18.67 14.34
CA LEU A 520 20.14 -18.79 15.73
C LEU A 520 18.99 -17.83 16.04
N ILE A 521 19.10 -16.55 15.63
CA ILE A 521 18.04 -15.55 15.81
C ILE A 521 16.73 -16.06 15.18
N ASP A 522 16.78 -16.49 13.92
CA ASP A 522 15.59 -17.05 13.25
C ASP A 522 14.98 -18.24 13.99
N PHE A 523 15.81 -19.15 14.51
CA PHE A 523 15.34 -20.30 15.30
C PHE A 523 14.71 -19.87 16.63
N ILE A 524 15.34 -18.98 17.40
CA ILE A 524 14.83 -18.54 18.71
C ILE A 524 13.47 -17.86 18.58
N TYR A 525 13.29 -17.01 17.56
CA TYR A 525 12.08 -16.19 17.43
C TYR A 525 10.98 -16.81 16.57
N HIS A 526 11.32 -17.76 15.69
CA HIS A 526 10.37 -18.33 14.73
C HIS A 526 10.38 -19.86 14.63
N GLY A 527 11.34 -20.53 15.27
CA GLY A 527 11.48 -21.97 15.26
C GLY A 527 10.41 -22.70 16.09
N PRO A 528 10.51 -24.04 16.15
CA PRO A 528 9.72 -24.87 17.06
C PRO A 528 10.08 -24.58 18.53
N ASP A 529 9.09 -24.76 19.40
CA ASP A 529 9.31 -24.69 20.85
C ASP A 529 10.18 -25.88 21.31
N PHE A 530 10.92 -25.70 22.40
CA PHE A 530 11.70 -26.75 23.06
C PHE A 530 11.52 -26.63 24.58
N ILE A 531 11.61 -27.78 25.27
CA ILE A 531 11.38 -27.91 26.73
C ILE A 531 12.57 -27.38 27.52
#